data_AF-A0A7G9ZCZ8-F1
#
_entry.id   AF-A0A7G9ZCZ8-F1
#
_cell.length_a   1.000
_cell.length_b   1.000
_cell.length_c   1.000
_cell.angle_alpha   90.00
_cell.angle_beta   90.00
_cell.angle_gamma   90.00
#
_symmetry.space_group_name_H-M   'P 1'
#
loop_
_entity.id
_entity.type
_entity.pdbx_description
1 polymer ?
#
loop_
_entity_poly.entity_id
_entity_poly.type
_entity_poly.pdbx_seq_one_letter_code
_entity_poly.pdbx_strand_id
1 'polypeptide(L)'
;MPVFKPSPKLSGGSVSVSHSLSCMCLILFSYVYVIPFIYKYNLITMLPEEEKLDEIRKRIDEIDAAIVDLLSKRMAYAKQIKAVKVRMNMPIKDRRREEMVIGNWCEHARRNKRGAAYDLSEEMMKKMAALIIEYTVNNELLANNSNMSV
;
A
#
# COMPACT_ATOMS: atom_id res chain seq x y z
N MET A 1 -59.40 59.33 33.89
CA MET A 1 -58.33 58.90 34.82
C MET A 1 -58.54 57.43 35.15
N PRO A 2 -57.48 56.60 35.21
CA PRO A 2 -57.60 55.15 35.10
C PRO A 2 -58.10 54.51 36.40
N VAL A 3 -59.02 53.56 36.30
CA VAL A 3 -59.43 52.71 37.42
C VAL A 3 -58.71 51.36 37.27
N PHE A 4 -57.86 51.08 38.25
CA PHE A 4 -57.01 49.90 38.40
C PHE A 4 -57.87 48.63 38.46
N LYS A 5 -57.64 47.66 37.56
CA LYS A 5 -58.17 46.29 37.73
C LYS A 5 -57.06 45.39 38.30
N PRO A 6 -57.37 44.53 39.28
CA PRO A 6 -56.36 43.75 39.98
C PRO A 6 -55.77 42.66 39.10
N SER A 7 -54.47 42.45 39.26
CA SER A 7 -53.65 41.44 38.59
C SER A 7 -54.17 40.02 38.88
N PRO A 8 -54.15 39.09 37.90
CA PRO A 8 -54.39 37.69 38.18
C PRO A 8 -53.19 37.13 38.97
N LYS A 9 -53.52 36.43 40.06
CA LYS A 9 -52.59 35.80 40.99
C LYS A 9 -51.60 34.90 40.23
N LEU A 10 -50.29 35.06 40.49
CA LEU A 10 -49.31 34.01 40.22
C LEU A 10 -49.72 32.79 41.06
N SER A 11 -50.30 31.77 40.43
CA SER A 11 -50.36 30.45 41.03
C SER A 11 -48.96 29.87 40.98
N GLY A 12 -48.39 29.62 42.16
CA GLY A 12 -47.18 28.82 42.31
C GLY A 12 -47.43 27.41 41.78
N GLY A 13 -47.08 27.19 40.52
CA GLY A 13 -46.96 25.85 39.97
C GLY A 13 -45.68 25.22 40.49
N SER A 14 -45.81 24.26 41.41
CA SER A 14 -44.74 23.35 41.78
C SER A 14 -44.30 22.58 40.53
N VAL A 15 -43.25 23.05 39.85
CA VAL A 15 -42.64 22.29 38.76
C VAL A 15 -42.04 21.04 39.39
N SER A 16 -42.69 19.91 39.14
CA SER A 16 -42.28 18.61 39.63
C SER A 16 -40.87 18.28 39.13
N VAL A 17 -39.90 18.30 40.04
CA VAL A 17 -38.48 17.97 39.81
C VAL A 17 -38.29 16.52 39.30
N SER A 18 -39.34 15.70 39.30
CA SER A 18 -39.33 14.30 38.89
C SER A 18 -39.15 14.06 37.37
N HIS A 19 -39.49 15.00 36.49
CA HIS A 19 -39.29 14.83 35.04
C HIS A 19 -37.84 15.06 34.59
N SER A 20 -37.10 15.92 35.30
CA SER A 20 -35.70 16.26 34.98
C SER A 20 -34.72 15.15 35.35
N LEU A 21 -34.91 14.48 36.50
CA LEU A 21 -34.04 13.38 36.93
C LEU A 21 -34.12 12.16 36.02
N SER A 22 -35.31 11.84 35.50
CA SER A 22 -35.50 10.73 34.55
C SER A 22 -34.67 10.95 33.26
N CYS A 23 -34.73 12.17 32.71
CA CYS A 23 -33.98 12.52 31.51
C CYS A 23 -32.46 12.54 31.77
N MET A 24 -32.03 13.05 32.93
CA MET A 24 -30.62 13.02 33.35
C MET A 24 -30.10 11.60 33.55
N CYS A 25 -30.90 10.70 34.13
CA CYS A 25 -30.54 9.28 34.24
C CYS A 25 -30.38 8.60 32.87
N LEU A 26 -31.23 8.91 31.88
CA LEU A 26 -31.09 8.35 30.52
C LEU A 26 -29.86 8.87 29.79
N ILE A 27 -29.52 10.15 29.96
CA ILE A 27 -28.30 10.74 29.40
C ILE A 27 -27.07 10.13 30.06
N LEU A 28 -27.03 10.04 31.40
CA LEU A 28 -25.93 9.42 32.12
C LEU A 28 -25.79 7.93 31.79
N PHE A 29 -26.90 7.20 31.67
CA PHE A 29 -26.90 5.79 31.27
C PHE A 29 -26.37 5.62 29.85
N SER A 30 -26.77 6.49 28.90
CA SER A 30 -26.22 6.44 27.55
C SER A 30 -24.73 6.80 27.52
N TYR A 31 -24.28 7.80 28.28
CA TYR A 31 -22.87 8.20 28.31
C TYR A 31 -21.95 7.19 29.01
N VAL A 32 -22.45 6.51 30.04
CA VAL A 32 -21.67 5.54 30.83
C VAL A 32 -21.70 4.15 30.23
N TYR A 33 -22.81 3.75 29.59
CA TYR A 33 -22.96 2.38 29.08
C TYR A 33 -23.05 2.32 27.56
N VAL A 34 -23.85 3.17 26.92
CA VAL A 34 -24.06 3.11 25.47
C VAL A 34 -22.86 3.64 24.70
N ILE A 35 -22.28 4.78 25.10
CA ILE A 35 -21.13 5.38 24.42
C ILE A 35 -19.89 4.47 24.53
N PRO A 36 -19.47 3.96 25.69
CA PRO A 36 -18.33 3.05 25.79
C PRO A 36 -18.59 1.73 25.09
N PHE A 37 -19.84 1.26 25.07
CA PHE A 37 -20.23 0.06 24.32
C PHE A 37 -20.13 0.27 22.81
N ILE A 38 -20.60 1.41 22.28
CA ILE A 38 -20.46 1.75 20.85
C ILE A 38 -18.99 1.90 20.48
N TYR A 39 -18.18 2.63 21.27
CA TYR A 39 -16.75 2.77 21.00
C TYR A 39 -16.01 1.44 21.11
N LYS A 40 -16.33 0.61 22.10
CA LYS A 40 -15.75 -0.73 22.24
C LYS A 40 -16.14 -1.62 21.06
N TYR A 41 -17.39 -1.59 20.61
CA TYR A 41 -17.83 -2.33 19.43
C TYR A 41 -17.11 -1.85 18.16
N ASN A 42 -17.04 -0.54 17.93
CA ASN A 42 -16.41 0.05 16.75
C ASN A 42 -14.90 -0.23 16.70
N LEU A 43 -14.23 -0.16 17.86
CA LEU A 43 -12.82 -0.53 18.03
C LEU A 43 -12.59 -2.03 17.80
N ILE A 44 -13.45 -2.91 18.34
CA ILE A 44 -13.38 -4.36 18.12
C ILE A 44 -13.62 -4.71 16.65
N THR A 45 -14.47 -3.98 15.94
CA THR A 45 -14.73 -4.23 14.51
C THR A 45 -13.63 -3.72 13.58
N MET A 46 -12.88 -2.67 13.94
CA MET A 46 -11.77 -2.14 13.13
C MET A 46 -10.48 -2.98 13.23
N LEU A 47 -10.17 -3.49 14.43
CA LEU A 47 -8.98 -4.33 14.70
C LEU A 47 -8.77 -5.51 13.71
N PRO A 48 -9.78 -6.32 13.34
CA PRO A 48 -9.60 -7.44 12.41
C PRO A 48 -9.34 -7.01 10.96
N GLU A 49 -9.85 -5.84 10.53
CA GLU A 49 -9.56 -5.31 9.18
C GLU A 49 -8.13 -4.75 9.13
N GLU A 50 -7.69 -4.09 10.20
CA GLU A 50 -6.30 -3.62 10.35
C GLU A 50 -5.31 -4.79 10.38
N GLU A 51 -5.60 -5.85 11.14
CA GLU A 51 -4.75 -7.06 11.20
C GLU A 51 -4.65 -7.73 9.82
N LYS A 52 -5.78 -7.87 9.11
CA LYS A 52 -5.81 -8.42 7.75
C LYS A 52 -5.03 -7.56 6.76
N LEU A 53 -5.11 -6.24 6.88
CA LEU A 53 -4.34 -5.31 6.05
C LEU A 53 -2.83 -5.50 6.28
N ASP A 54 -2.41 -5.63 7.54
CA ASP A 54 -1.02 -5.82 7.89
C ASP A 54 -0.50 -7.19 7.45
N GLU A 55 -1.31 -8.25 7.50
CA GLU A 55 -0.97 -9.55 6.92
C GLU A 55 -0.76 -9.46 5.40
N ILE A 56 -1.63 -8.75 4.69
CA ILE A 56 -1.50 -8.55 3.24
C ILE A 56 -0.22 -7.77 2.92
N ARG A 57 0.10 -6.73 3.69
CA ARG A 57 1.34 -5.96 3.53
C ARG A 57 2.58 -6.82 3.77
N LYS A 58 2.60 -7.64 4.82
CA LYS A 58 3.71 -8.58 5.07
C LYS A 58 3.94 -9.52 3.90
N ARG A 59 2.87 -10.04 3.28
CA ARG A 59 2.98 -10.90 2.09
C ARG A 59 3.55 -10.14 0.87
N ILE A 60 3.24 -8.86 0.73
CA ILE A 60 3.85 -8.00 -0.30
C ILE A 60 5.34 -7.81 0.00
N ASP A 61 5.70 -7.49 1.25
CA ASP A 61 7.10 -7.31 1.67
C ASP A 61 7.95 -8.57 1.42
N GLU A 62 7.39 -9.76 1.66
CA GLU A 62 8.03 -11.04 1.35
C GLU A 62 8.29 -11.22 -0.15
N ILE A 63 7.32 -10.84 -1.00
CA ILE A 63 7.48 -10.86 -2.46
C ILE A 63 8.56 -9.86 -2.89
N ASP A 64 8.54 -8.65 -2.34
CA ASP A 64 9.49 -7.60 -2.67
C ASP A 64 10.92 -7.99 -2.26
N ALA A 65 11.09 -8.62 -1.09
CA ALA A 65 12.38 -9.19 -0.69
C ALA A 65 12.87 -10.25 -1.69
N ALA A 66 12.00 -11.15 -2.13
CA ALA A 66 12.34 -12.15 -3.14
C ALA A 66 12.70 -11.53 -4.49
N ILE A 67 12.04 -10.44 -4.90
CA ILE A 67 12.38 -9.69 -6.11
C ILE A 67 13.80 -9.12 -6.00
N VAL A 68 14.15 -8.51 -4.86
CA VAL A 68 15.49 -7.96 -4.62
C VAL A 68 16.56 -9.05 -4.72
N ASP A 69 16.34 -10.21 -4.13
CA ASP A 69 17.28 -11.34 -4.19
C ASP A 69 17.47 -11.86 -5.63
N LEU A 70 16.38 -11.97 -6.39
CA LEU A 70 16.43 -12.42 -7.78
C LEU A 70 17.15 -11.41 -8.68
N LEU A 71 16.92 -10.12 -8.49
CA LEU A 71 17.62 -9.06 -9.22
C LEU A 71 19.11 -9.03 -8.85
N SER A 72 19.46 -9.24 -7.59
CA SER A 72 20.84 -9.33 -7.12
C SER A 72 21.58 -10.48 -7.81
N LYS A 73 20.95 -11.67 -7.88
CA LYS A 73 21.48 -12.82 -8.64
C LYS A 73 21.64 -12.49 -10.12
N ARG A 74 20.65 -11.84 -10.72
CA ARG A 74 20.71 -11.40 -12.13
C ARG A 74 21.91 -10.47 -12.38
N MET A 75 22.20 -9.53 -11.47
CA MET A 75 23.35 -8.62 -11.58
C MET A 75 24.68 -9.37 -11.47
N ALA A 76 24.78 -10.37 -10.58
CA ALA A 76 25.96 -11.21 -10.48
C ALA A 76 26.26 -11.94 -11.81
N TYR A 77 25.23 -12.49 -12.46
CA TYR A 77 25.39 -13.10 -13.79
C TYR A 77 25.75 -12.08 -14.87
N ALA A 78 25.18 -10.87 -14.85
CA ALA A 78 25.57 -9.81 -15.79
C ALA A 78 27.06 -9.46 -15.69
N LYS A 79 27.61 -9.36 -14.46
CA LYS A 79 29.04 -9.16 -14.25
C LYS A 79 29.89 -10.29 -14.84
N GLN A 80 29.45 -11.54 -14.71
CA GLN A 80 30.12 -12.69 -15.31
C GLN A 80 30.06 -12.64 -16.85
N ILE A 81 28.91 -12.30 -17.42
CA ILE A 81 28.72 -12.12 -18.87
C ILE A 81 29.66 -11.03 -19.39
N LYS A 82 29.77 -9.90 -18.69
CA LYS A 82 30.73 -8.85 -19.04
C LYS A 82 32.16 -9.38 -19.13
N ALA A 83 32.62 -10.13 -18.12
CA ALA A 83 33.97 -10.69 -18.12
C ALA A 83 34.21 -11.61 -19.32
N VAL A 84 33.20 -12.38 -19.73
CA VAL A 84 33.25 -13.21 -20.95
C VAL A 84 33.31 -12.34 -22.21
N LYS A 85 32.43 -11.34 -22.34
CA LYS A 85 32.39 -10.41 -23.49
C LYS A 85 33.73 -9.70 -23.70
N VAL A 86 34.36 -9.24 -22.62
CA VAL A 86 35.68 -8.60 -22.66
C VAL A 86 36.74 -9.57 -23.19
N ARG A 87 36.80 -10.81 -22.67
CA ARG A 87 37.75 -11.82 -23.16
C ARG A 87 37.52 -12.19 -24.63
N MET A 88 36.28 -12.13 -25.10
CA MET A 88 35.91 -12.42 -26.49
C MET A 88 35.94 -11.19 -27.41
N ASN A 89 36.35 -10.02 -26.90
CA ASN A 89 36.29 -8.74 -27.62
C ASN A 89 34.90 -8.44 -28.25
N MET A 90 33.83 -8.83 -27.56
CA MET A 90 32.45 -8.61 -27.99
C MET A 90 31.92 -7.25 -27.48
N PRO A 91 31.01 -6.61 -28.22
CA PRO A 91 30.38 -5.38 -27.77
C PRO A 91 29.54 -5.62 -26.50
N ILE A 92 29.54 -4.62 -25.61
CA ILE A 92 28.75 -4.63 -24.37
C ILE A 92 27.25 -4.61 -24.72
N LYS A 93 26.82 -3.74 -25.63
CA LYS A 93 25.43 -3.64 -26.09
C LYS A 93 25.13 -4.70 -27.16
N ASP A 94 24.06 -5.45 -26.96
CA ASP A 94 23.56 -6.45 -27.90
C ASP A 94 22.04 -6.28 -28.04
N ARG A 95 21.64 -5.42 -28.99
CA ARG A 95 20.22 -5.06 -29.19
C ARG A 95 19.33 -6.27 -29.44
N ARG A 96 19.82 -7.25 -30.21
CA ARG A 96 19.06 -8.46 -30.52
C ARG A 96 18.79 -9.27 -29.24
N ARG A 97 19.80 -9.38 -28.37
CA ARG A 97 19.60 -10.06 -27.07
C ARG A 97 18.65 -9.28 -26.17
N GLU A 98 18.75 -7.96 -26.14
CA GLU A 98 17.90 -7.07 -25.32
C GLU A 98 16.42 -7.19 -25.73
N GLU A 99 16.12 -7.13 -27.03
CA GLU A 99 14.78 -7.33 -27.58
C GLU A 99 14.21 -8.71 -27.22
N MET A 100 15.04 -9.75 -27.30
CA MET A 100 14.66 -11.11 -26.92
C MET A 100 14.35 -11.23 -25.43
N VAL A 101 15.09 -10.56 -24.54
CA VAL A 101 14.78 -10.55 -23.10
C VAL A 101 13.41 -9.92 -22.86
N ILE A 102 13.14 -8.76 -23.47
CA ILE A 102 11.85 -8.06 -23.34
C ILE A 102 10.72 -8.95 -23.84
N GLY A 103 10.87 -9.55 -25.03
CA GLY A 103 9.88 -10.47 -25.59
C GLY A 103 9.57 -11.65 -24.67
N ASN A 104 10.60 -12.25 -24.06
CA ASN A 104 10.41 -13.33 -23.10
C ASN A 104 9.63 -12.87 -21.87
N TRP A 105 9.93 -11.69 -21.32
CA TRP A 105 9.23 -11.14 -20.16
C TRP A 105 7.74 -10.91 -20.44
N CYS A 106 7.44 -10.33 -21.61
CA CYS A 106 6.06 -10.16 -22.08
C CYS A 106 5.33 -11.50 -22.22
N GLU A 107 5.98 -12.50 -22.83
CA GLU A 107 5.38 -13.83 -23.02
C GLU A 107 5.16 -14.57 -21.69
N HIS A 108 6.05 -14.40 -20.72
CA HIS A 108 5.85 -14.92 -19.36
C HIS A 108 4.61 -14.30 -18.69
N ALA A 109 4.41 -12.98 -18.82
CA ALA A 109 3.18 -12.35 -18.32
C ALA A 109 1.93 -12.90 -19.02
N ARG A 110 1.95 -13.03 -20.36
CA ARG A 110 0.80 -13.58 -21.10
C ARG A 110 0.44 -15.01 -20.68
N ARG A 111 1.43 -15.87 -20.45
CA ARG A 111 1.19 -17.25 -19.99
C ARG A 111 0.62 -17.28 -18.57
N ASN A 112 1.11 -16.45 -17.68
CA ASN A 112 0.60 -16.38 -16.30
C ASN A 112 -0.85 -15.87 -16.21
N LYS A 113 -1.28 -15.01 -17.14
CA LYS A 113 -2.69 -14.59 -17.25
C LYS A 113 -3.67 -15.75 -17.49
N ARG A 114 -3.21 -16.87 -18.09
CA ARG A 114 -4.08 -18.00 -18.46
C ARG A 114 -4.40 -18.93 -17.29
N GLY A 115 -3.79 -18.75 -16.11
CA GLY A 115 -3.92 -19.68 -14.98
C GLY A 115 -4.05 -19.06 -13.59
N ALA A 116 -4.14 -17.73 -13.44
CA ALA A 116 -4.13 -17.09 -12.12
C ALA A 116 -5.04 -15.85 -12.01
N ALA A 117 -5.51 -15.58 -10.79
CA ALA A 117 -6.36 -14.44 -10.40
C ALA A 117 -5.66 -13.05 -10.44
N TYR A 118 -4.45 -12.96 -11.00
CA TYR A 118 -3.61 -11.77 -10.98
C TYR A 118 -3.35 -11.27 -12.41
N ASP A 119 -3.71 -10.02 -12.68
CA ASP A 119 -3.53 -9.40 -13.99
C ASP A 119 -2.26 -8.54 -14.04
N LEU A 120 -1.12 -9.18 -14.33
CA LEU A 120 0.12 -8.45 -14.59
C LEU A 120 0.14 -7.99 -16.05
N SER A 121 0.08 -6.67 -16.29
CA SER A 121 0.03 -6.11 -17.64
C SER A 121 1.34 -6.32 -18.42
N GLU A 122 1.22 -6.56 -19.73
CA GLU A 122 2.38 -6.69 -20.62
C GLU A 122 3.21 -5.39 -20.65
N GLU A 123 2.54 -4.24 -20.62
CA GLU A 123 3.17 -2.93 -20.59
C GLU A 123 4.06 -2.74 -19.36
N MET A 124 3.62 -3.19 -18.18
CA MET A 124 4.44 -3.16 -16.97
C MET A 124 5.69 -4.03 -17.12
N MET A 125 5.55 -5.26 -17.63
CA MET A 125 6.69 -6.16 -17.83
C MET A 125 7.69 -5.62 -18.83
N LYS A 126 7.22 -5.01 -19.92
CA LYS A 126 8.08 -4.37 -20.90
C LYS A 126 8.89 -3.24 -20.28
N LYS A 127 8.25 -2.37 -19.47
CA LYS A 127 8.93 -1.28 -18.76
C LYS A 127 9.97 -1.79 -17.76
N MET A 128 9.61 -2.79 -16.96
CA MET A 128 10.55 -3.39 -16.00
C MET A 128 11.75 -4.02 -16.69
N ALA A 129 11.52 -4.82 -17.74
CA ALA A 129 12.59 -5.46 -18.49
C ALA A 129 13.55 -4.43 -19.10
N ALA A 130 13.01 -3.38 -19.73
CA ALA A 130 13.79 -2.31 -20.32
C ALA A 130 14.64 -1.58 -19.27
N LEU A 131 14.06 -1.19 -18.13
CA LEU A 131 14.77 -0.51 -17.04
C LEU A 131 15.92 -1.37 -16.50
N ILE A 132 15.68 -2.66 -16.27
CA ILE A 132 16.70 -3.57 -15.75
C ILE A 132 17.83 -3.75 -16.77
N ILE A 133 17.52 -3.88 -18.06
CA ILE A 133 18.52 -3.96 -19.14
C ILE A 133 19.36 -2.69 -19.18
N GLU A 134 18.71 -1.52 -19.20
CA GLU A 134 19.37 -0.23 -19.24
C GLU A 134 20.33 -0.05 -18.05
N TYR A 135 19.85 -0.34 -16.84
CA TYR A 135 20.67 -0.30 -15.63
C TYR A 135 21.89 -1.22 -15.73
N THR A 136 21.69 -2.44 -16.27
CA THR A 136 22.77 -3.41 -16.45
C THR A 136 23.84 -2.88 -17.40
N VAL A 137 23.43 -2.40 -18.57
CA VAL A 137 24.34 -1.89 -19.60
C VAL A 137 25.13 -0.67 -19.09
N ASN A 138 24.46 0.24 -18.39
CA ASN A 138 25.11 1.42 -17.83
C ASN A 138 26.18 1.04 -16.79
N ASN A 139 25.88 0.09 -15.90
CA ASN A 139 26.86 -0.42 -14.96
C ASN A 139 28.05 -1.12 -15.65
N GLU A 140 27.79 -1.87 -16.73
CA GLU A 140 28.85 -2.51 -17.51
C GLU A 140 29.78 -1.49 -18.17
N LEU A 141 29.23 -0.39 -18.70
CA LEU A 141 29.98 0.71 -19.33
C LEU A 141 30.82 1.50 -18.31
N LEU A 142 30.24 1.90 -17.17
CA LEU A 142 30.96 2.63 -16.11
C LEU A 142 32.16 1.83 -15.59
N ALA A 143 31.96 0.53 -15.35
CA ALA A 143 33.02 -0.36 -14.92
C ALA A 143 34.03 -0.69 -16.04
N ASN A 144 33.76 -0.34 -17.31
CA ASN A 144 34.72 -0.53 -18.41
C ASN A 144 35.66 0.67 -18.53
N ASN A 145 35.10 1.88 -18.41
CA ASN A 145 35.87 3.12 -18.48
C ASN A 145 36.89 3.25 -17.34
N SER A 146 36.55 2.77 -16.14
CA SER A 146 37.45 2.73 -14.97
C SER A 146 38.62 1.74 -15.13
N ASN A 147 38.44 0.67 -15.90
CA ASN A 147 39.52 -0.29 -16.17
C ASN A 147 40.45 0.18 -17.31
N MET A 148 40.05 1.18 -18.09
CA MET A 148 40.86 1.76 -19.18
C MET A 148 41.68 2.97 -18.73
N SER A 149 41.41 3.49 -17.52
CA SER A 149 42.10 4.65 -16.93
C SER A 149 43.26 4.27 -16.01
N VAL A 150 43.77 3.04 -16.10
CA VAL A 150 44.93 2.52 -15.35
C VAL A 150 46.02 2.09 -16.32
#